data_AF-A0A3B5QYY7-F1
#
_entry.id   AF-A0A3B5QYY7-F1
#
_cell.length_a   1.000
_cell.length_b   1.000
_cell.length_c   1.000
_cell.angle_alpha   90.00
_cell.angle_beta   90.00
_cell.angle_gamma   90.00
#
_symmetry.space_group_name_H-M   'P 1'
#
loop_
_entity.id
_entity.type
_entity.pdbx_description
1 polymer ?
#
loop_
_entity_poly.entity_id
_entity_poly.type
_entity_poly.pdbx_seq_one_letter_code
_entity_poly.pdbx_strand_id
1 'polypeptide(L)'
;MEWLLNTTKQMKHKWEEVGVNVCDRTVRNRLKEMGFQYRKAKRKPALTPKHKRTRLQWAKERQSWTVDDWMKVVFSDENYY
;
A
#
# COMPACT_ATOMS: atom_id res chain seq x y z
N MET A 1 -4.82 -18.30 6.62
CA MET A 1 -5.07 -17.90 5.22
C MET A 1 -6.15 -16.83 5.04
N GLU A 2 -6.89 -16.41 6.08
CA GLU A 2 -7.89 -15.31 5.98
C GLU A 2 -7.28 -13.90 6.06
N TRP A 3 -6.11 -13.76 6.71
CA TRP A 3 -5.44 -12.47 6.99
C TRP A 3 -4.95 -11.67 5.78
N LEU A 4 -4.98 -12.23 4.56
CA LEU A 4 -4.57 -11.53 3.33
C LEU A 4 -5.73 -10.81 2.63
N LEU A 5 -6.98 -11.03 3.05
CA LEU A 5 -8.18 -10.44 2.45
C LEU A 5 -8.57 -9.17 3.20
N ASN A 6 -7.85 -8.09 2.93
CA ASN A 6 -8.08 -6.81 3.62
C ASN A 6 -9.02 -5.87 2.86
N THR A 7 -9.47 -6.25 1.67
CA THR A 7 -10.43 -5.47 0.87
C THR A 7 -11.73 -6.21 0.64
N THR A 8 -12.80 -5.43 0.44
CA THR A 8 -14.12 -5.94 0.07
C THR A 8 -14.08 -6.76 -1.22
N LYS A 9 -13.30 -6.31 -2.22
CA LYS A 9 -13.18 -6.99 -3.51
C LYS A 9 -12.53 -8.37 -3.38
N GLN A 10 -11.41 -8.45 -2.65
CA GLN A 10 -10.72 -9.73 -2.43
C GLN A 10 -11.61 -10.72 -1.68
N MET A 11 -12.31 -10.26 -0.63
CA MET A 11 -13.12 -11.15 0.18
C MET A 11 -14.39 -11.61 -0.55
N LYS A 12 -14.99 -10.73 -1.36
CA LYS A 12 -16.12 -11.08 -2.23
C LYS A 12 -15.73 -12.11 -3.28
N HIS A 13 -14.62 -11.89 -3.99
CA HIS A 13 -14.10 -12.82 -4.99
C HIS A 13 -13.83 -14.20 -4.40
N LYS A 14 -13.24 -14.27 -3.21
CA LYS A 14 -12.99 -15.55 -2.54
C LYS A 14 -14.27 -16.31 -2.22
N TRP A 15 -15.32 -15.62 -1.77
CA TRP A 15 -16.60 -16.28 -1.49
C TRP A 15 -17.32 -16.71 -2.77
N GLU A 16 -17.18 -15.93 -3.86
CA GLU A 16 -17.63 -16.33 -5.20
C GLU A 16 -16.91 -17.57 -5.72
N GLU A 17 -15.58 -17.71 -5.52
CA GLU A 17 -14.81 -18.92 -5.86
C GLU A 17 -15.30 -20.17 -5.11
N VAL A 18 -15.82 -20.00 -3.89
CA VAL A 18 -16.40 -21.09 -3.07
C VAL A 18 -17.88 -21.32 -3.43
N GLY A 19 -18.42 -20.60 -4.42
CA GLY A 19 -19.81 -20.73 -4.86
C GLY A 19 -20.82 -20.04 -3.94
N VAL A 20 -20.36 -19.20 -3.01
CA VAL A 20 -21.22 -18.48 -2.06
C VAL A 20 -21.44 -17.06 -2.57
N ASN A 21 -22.68 -16.78 -3.01
CA ASN A 21 -23.08 -15.41 -3.33
C ASN A 21 -23.37 -14.63 -2.04
N VAL A 22 -22.68 -13.52 -1.86
CA VAL A 22 -22.73 -12.69 -0.65
C VAL A 22 -23.01 -11.24 -0.98
N CYS A 23 -23.87 -10.61 -0.19
CA CYS A 23 -24.10 -9.18 -0.33
C CYS A 23 -22.94 -8.37 0.27
N ASP A 24 -22.74 -7.17 -0.24
CA ASP A 24 -21.65 -6.28 0.20
C ASP A 24 -21.72 -5.95 1.70
N ARG A 25 -22.91 -6.03 2.31
CA ARG A 25 -23.09 -5.83 3.75
C ARG A 25 -22.40 -6.93 4.56
N THR A 26 -22.56 -8.19 4.15
CA THR A 26 -21.91 -9.34 4.80
C THR A 26 -20.39 -9.22 4.72
N VAL A 27 -19.88 -8.83 3.55
CA VAL A 27 -18.44 -8.58 3.33
C VAL A 27 -17.93 -7.48 4.25
N ARG A 28 -18.66 -6.36 4.39
CA ARG A 28 -18.26 -5.26 5.28
C ARG A 28 -18.30 -5.63 6.75
N ASN A 29 -19.30 -6.41 7.19
CA ASN A 29 -19.40 -6.85 8.57
C ASN A 29 -18.23 -7.76 8.95
N ARG A 30 -17.91 -8.73 8.09
CA ARG A 30 -16.81 -9.65 8.34
C ARG A 30 -15.45 -8.95 8.34
N LEU A 31 -15.23 -7.98 7.47
CA LEU A 31 -14.01 -7.14 7.53
C LEU A 31 -13.93 -6.34 8.83
N LYS A 32 -15.05 -5.82 9.35
CA LYS A 32 -15.10 -5.14 10.65
C LYS A 32 -14.78 -6.08 11.81
N GLU A 33 -15.32 -7.30 11.81
CA GLU A 33 -15.03 -8.33 12.82
C GLU A 33 -13.53 -8.67 12.86
N MET A 34 -12.88 -8.69 11.70
CA MET A 34 -11.43 -8.89 11.59
C MET A 34 -10.60 -7.65 11.98
N GLY A 35 -11.25 -6.54 12.37
CA GLY A 35 -10.59 -5.29 12.76
C GLY A 35 -10.24 -4.36 11.60
N PHE A 36 -10.65 -4.68 10.36
CA PHE A 36 -10.40 -3.80 9.22
C PHE A 36 -11.41 -2.64 9.18
N GLN A 37 -10.88 -1.45 8.93
CA GLN A 37 -11.67 -0.24 8.74
C GLN A 37 -11.39 0.38 7.38
N TYR A 38 -12.42 0.92 6.76
CA TYR A 38 -12.25 1.70 5.53
C TYR A 38 -11.43 2.96 5.80
N ARG A 39 -10.43 3.21 4.95
CA ARG A 39 -9.65 4.45 4.91
C ARG A 39 -9.50 4.90 3.46
N LYS A 40 -9.72 6.19 3.19
CA LYS A 40 -9.44 6.77 1.88
C LYS A 40 -7.94 6.86 1.66
N ALA A 41 -7.45 6.29 0.56
CA ALA A 41 -6.04 6.40 0.20
C ALA A 41 -5.67 7.87 -0.08
N LYS A 42 -4.53 8.34 0.44
CA LYS A 42 -3.99 9.66 0.09
C LYS A 42 -3.65 9.69 -1.40
N ARG A 43 -4.03 10.78 -2.09
CA ARG A 43 -3.64 11.00 -3.49
C ARG A 43 -2.11 11.14 -3.54
N LYS A 44 -1.47 10.38 -4.43
CA LYS A 44 -0.04 10.44 -4.70
C LYS A 44 0.16 10.73 -6.18
N PRO A 45 1.22 11.47 -6.58
CA PRO A 45 1.57 11.60 -7.99
C PRO A 45 1.78 10.23 -8.63
N ALA A 46 1.28 10.06 -9.85
CA ALA A 46 1.47 8.82 -10.59
C ALA A 46 2.95 8.65 -10.97
N LEU A 47 3.52 7.48 -10.69
CA LEU A 47 4.89 7.17 -11.07
C LEU A 47 4.93 6.54 -12.47
N THR A 48 5.68 7.17 -13.37
CA THR A 48 6.01 6.59 -14.66
C THR A 48 6.90 5.35 -14.47
N PRO A 49 6.96 4.43 -15.45
CA PRO A 49 7.89 3.31 -15.39
C PRO A 49 9.36 3.73 -15.21
N LYS A 50 9.75 4.88 -15.78
CA LYS A 50 11.07 5.49 -15.57
C LYS A 50 11.27 5.88 -14.10
N HIS A 51 10.31 6.59 -13.49
CA HIS A 51 10.40 6.97 -12.06
C HIS A 51 10.55 5.74 -11.16
N LYS A 52 9.79 4.66 -11.43
CA LYS A 52 9.87 3.43 -10.64
C LYS A 52 11.26 2.80 -10.71
N ARG A 53 11.83 2.68 -11.91
CA ARG A 53 13.18 2.13 -12.11
C ARG A 53 14.25 2.97 -11.41
N THR A 54 14.25 4.29 -11.62
CA THR A 54 15.23 5.19 -11.01
C THR A 54 15.14 5.17 -9.48
N ARG A 55 13.93 5.21 -8.91
CA ARG A 55 13.76 5.16 -7.45
C ARG A 55 14.21 3.82 -6.86
N LEU A 56 13.90 2.70 -7.52
CA LEU A 56 14.33 1.38 -7.07
C LEU A 56 15.85 1.25 -7.10
N GLN A 57 16.48 1.71 -8.19
CA GLN A 57 17.93 1.68 -8.31
C GLN A 57 18.60 2.52 -7.23
N TRP A 58 18.14 3.76 -7.02
CA TRP A 58 18.65 4.65 -5.99
C TRP A 58 18.56 4.04 -4.59
N ALA A 59 17.45 3.37 -4.28
CA ALA A 59 17.25 2.70 -2.99
C ALA A 59 18.16 1.48 -2.81
N LYS A 60 18.38 0.68 -3.86
CA LYS A 60 19.30 -0.48 -3.82
C LYS A 60 20.74 -0.06 -3.61
N GLU A 61 21.20 0.98 -4.30
CA GLU A 61 22.56 1.52 -4.15
C GLU A 61 22.86 2.00 -2.72
N ARG A 62 21.82 2.39 -1.98
CA ARG A 62 21.93 2.98 -0.63
C ARG A 62 21.37 2.06 0.45
N GLN A 63 21.08 0.80 0.11
CA GLN A 63 20.50 -0.17 1.03
C GLN A 63 21.44 -0.49 2.20
N SER A 64 22.75 -0.48 1.94
CA SER A 64 23.79 -0.76 2.94
C SER A 64 24.38 0.50 3.59
N TRP A 65 23.79 1.67 3.37
CA TRP A 65 24.29 2.92 3.95
C TRP A 65 24.13 2.92 5.47
N THR A 66 25.18 3.34 6.15
CA THR A 66 25.21 3.47 7.60
C THR A 66 24.61 4.79 8.05
N VAL A 67 24.39 4.95 9.35
CA VAL A 67 23.93 6.22 9.94
C VAL A 67 24.90 7.36 9.60
N ASP A 68 26.20 7.12 9.66
CA ASP A 68 27.24 8.11 9.33
C ASP A 68 27.20 8.54 7.86
N ASP A 69 26.79 7.65 6.94
CA ASP A 69 26.62 8.00 5.53
C ASP A 69 25.39 8.88 5.31
N TRP A 70 24.30 8.62 6.04
CA TRP A 70 23.12 9.49 6.01
C TRP A 70 23.38 10.86 6.62
N MET A 71 24.24 10.95 7.65
CA MET A 71 24.61 12.22 8.27
C MET A 71 25.33 13.18 7.31
N LYS A 72 25.91 12.66 6.22
CA LYS A 72 26.55 13.47 5.18
C LYS A 72 25.56 14.03 4.16
N VAL A 73 24.28 13.64 4.20
CA VAL A 73 23.25 14.07 3.25
C VAL A 73 22.44 15.23 3.83
N VAL A 74 22.40 16.34 3.08
CA VAL A 74 21.50 17.47 3.37
C VAL A 74 20.33 17.43 2.39
N PHE A 75 19.10 17.46 2.93
CA PHE A 75 17.88 17.55 2.14
C PHE A 75 17.34 18.98 2.19
N SER A 76 17.07 19.56 1.02
CA SER A 76 16.36 20.83 0.88
C SER A 76 15.15 20.62 -0.04
N ASP A 77 14.02 21.21 0.31
CA ASP A 77 12.82 21.25 -0.52
C ASP A 77 12.28 22.68 -0.51
N GLU A 78 11.80 23.15 -1.66
CA GLU A 78 11.22 24.49 -1.79
C GLU A 78 9.70 24.37 -1.65
N ASN A 79 9.11 25.26 -0.85
CA ASN A 79 7.67 25.38 -0.76
C ASN A 79 7.25 26.76 -1.25
N TYR A 80 6.35 26.79 -2.23
CA TYR A 80 5.75 28.03 -2.70
C TYR A 80 4.60 28.39 -1.75
N TYR A 81 4.79 29.48 -1.00
CA TYR A 81 3.69 30.18 -0.33
C TYR A 81 3.00 31.12 -1.31
#